data_AF-A0A9E6BMN9-F1
#
_entry.id   AF-A0A9E6BMN9-F1
#
_cell.length_a   1.000
_cell.length_b   1.000
_cell.length_c   1.000
_cell.angle_alpha   90.00
_cell.angle_beta   90.00
_cell.angle_gamma   90.00
#
_symmetry.space_group_name_H-M   'P 1'
#
loop_
_entity.id
_entity.type
_entity.pdbx_description
1 polymer ?
#
loop_
_entity_poly.entity_id
_entity_poly.type
_entity_poly.pdbx_seq_one_letter_code
_entity_poly.pdbx_strand_id
1 'polypeptide(L)'
;MKDFVGNTAKLGAIALAAVSLLIGMESAAQDGTWSFTDNPHPTYSDLTLDEYEQTQLLISTTIDEKFCKPVIELAYNIYNAHYPEFRQVGDASTRFSDWKKVIENRNGISLAYCLYNFPSDDFANFYTANRLEADFYFCGRYSRPPRTAREREAVMLIDEIVENTEAGSGGALFAFYLSSKLEGLFEVNADVEYFLRKFMQAADILGPQDWDTNALEPLLDEERIAFLKQAVENRDFAAVLETTPPCAPR
;
A
#
# COMPACT_ATOMS: atom_id res chain seq x y z
N MET A 1 5.19 71.80 -3.78
CA MET A 1 6.62 71.63 -3.47
C MET A 1 6.74 71.59 -1.96
N LYS A 2 7.14 70.43 -1.40
CA LYS A 2 7.21 70.09 0.05
C LYS A 2 5.79 69.94 0.65
N ASP A 3 5.32 68.76 1.06
CA ASP A 3 5.96 67.82 1.98
C ASP A 3 5.80 66.35 1.57
N PHE A 4 6.89 65.61 1.73
CA PHE A 4 7.04 64.19 1.41
C PHE A 4 6.66 63.38 2.65
N VAL A 5 5.51 62.73 2.59
CA VAL A 5 4.99 61.88 3.67
C VAL A 5 5.85 60.62 3.76
N GLY A 6 6.72 60.57 4.77
CA GLY A 6 7.43 59.38 5.18
C GLY A 6 6.50 58.45 5.95
N ASN A 7 6.12 57.33 5.34
CA ASN A 7 5.42 56.25 6.00
C ASN A 7 6.24 54.96 5.83
N THR A 8 7.34 54.87 6.59
CA THR A 8 8.12 53.64 6.77
C THR A 8 7.39 52.71 7.74
N ALA A 9 6.36 52.06 7.23
CA ALA A 9 5.65 51.01 7.94
C ALA A 9 6.44 49.69 7.83
N LYS A 10 7.06 49.31 8.96
CA LYS A 10 7.15 47.94 9.48
C LYS A 10 7.50 46.84 8.47
N LEU A 11 8.79 46.75 8.12
CA LEU A 11 9.45 45.49 7.81
C LEU A 11 9.72 44.75 9.13
N GLY A 12 8.86 43.81 9.49
CA GLY A 12 9.04 43.00 10.69
C GLY A 12 8.10 41.80 10.67
N ALA A 13 8.71 40.61 10.71
CA ALA A 13 8.10 39.30 10.95
C ALA A 13 7.32 38.66 9.77
N ILE A 14 8.06 38.08 8.81
CA ILE A 14 7.70 36.78 8.21
C ILE A 14 8.98 35.94 8.17
N ALA A 15 9.35 35.41 9.32
CA ALA A 15 10.29 34.30 9.46
C ALA A 15 9.61 33.31 10.42
N LEU A 16 9.72 32.01 10.09
CA LEU A 16 9.03 30.85 10.67
C LEU A 16 7.67 30.49 10.06
N ALA A 17 7.74 29.88 8.87
CA ALA A 17 6.79 28.85 8.45
C ALA A 17 7.52 27.78 7.61
N ALA A 18 8.63 27.26 8.16
CA ALA A 18 9.47 26.25 7.49
C ALA A 18 9.91 25.10 8.42
N VAL A 19 9.15 24.78 9.47
CA VAL A 19 9.44 23.66 10.39
C VAL A 19 8.16 22.92 10.79
N SER A 20 7.32 22.55 9.83
CA SER A 20 6.11 21.73 10.12
C SER A 20 5.85 20.61 9.11
N LEU A 21 6.84 20.22 8.31
CA LEU A 21 6.74 19.13 7.33
C LEU A 21 7.65 17.93 7.67
N LEU A 22 7.93 17.72 8.96
CA LEU A 22 8.62 16.52 9.47
C LEU A 22 7.85 15.85 10.63
N ILE A 23 6.57 16.18 10.81
CA ILE A 23 5.70 15.52 11.80
C ILE A 23 4.78 14.60 11.01
N GLY A 24 5.14 13.32 10.92
CA GLY A 24 4.30 12.36 10.19
C GLY A 24 4.77 10.90 10.16
N MET A 25 5.81 10.52 10.91
CA MET A 25 6.21 9.11 11.05
C MET A 25 6.64 8.74 12.46
N GLU A 26 6.14 9.46 13.48
CA GLU A 26 6.07 8.88 14.82
C GLU A 26 4.84 7.97 14.83
N SER A 27 4.98 6.76 14.28
CA SER A 27 4.12 5.66 14.70
C SER A 27 4.21 5.62 16.22
N ALA A 28 3.06 5.73 16.88
CA ALA A 28 2.96 5.79 18.32
C ALA A 28 3.48 4.49 18.95
N ALA A 29 4.78 4.42 19.18
CA ALA A 29 5.37 3.58 20.20
C ALA A 29 4.87 4.11 21.55
N GLN A 30 3.68 3.67 21.95
CA GLN A 30 3.17 3.92 23.29
C GLN A 30 4.25 3.44 24.27
N ASP A 31 4.85 4.38 24.99
CA ASP A 31 5.93 4.27 25.99
C ASP A 31 7.37 4.60 25.56
N GLY A 32 7.63 5.02 24.31
CA GLY A 32 8.93 5.60 23.93
C GLY A 32 10.16 4.70 24.13
N THR A 33 9.97 3.39 24.28
CA THR A 33 11.03 2.41 24.51
C THR A 33 11.62 1.83 23.22
N TRP A 34 10.97 2.03 22.06
CA TRP A 34 11.42 1.49 20.78
C TRP A 34 11.27 2.48 19.62
N SER A 35 12.27 2.49 18.73
CA SER A 35 12.26 3.28 17.51
C SER A 35 12.99 2.54 16.38
N PHE A 36 12.39 2.52 15.19
CA PHE A 36 13.02 2.00 13.98
C PHE A 36 14.13 2.89 13.42
N THR A 37 14.27 4.12 13.92
CA THR A 37 15.39 4.99 13.55
C THR A 37 16.66 4.57 14.27
N ASP A 38 16.56 4.21 15.56
CA ASP A 38 17.69 3.74 16.36
C ASP A 38 17.96 2.25 16.12
N ASN A 39 16.94 1.50 15.70
CA ASN A 39 17.00 0.07 15.44
C ASN A 39 16.47 -0.24 14.02
N PRO A 40 17.20 0.18 12.97
CA PRO A 40 16.79 0.00 11.59
C PRO A 40 16.77 -1.49 11.20
N HIS A 41 16.16 -1.83 10.07
CA HIS A 41 16.30 -3.18 9.55
C HIS A 41 17.78 -3.52 9.28
N PRO A 42 18.27 -4.70 9.70
CA PRO A 42 19.64 -5.12 9.42
C PRO A 42 19.94 -5.08 7.93
N THR A 43 21.03 -4.42 7.55
CA THR A 43 21.55 -4.45 6.18
C THR A 43 22.35 -5.73 5.95
N TYR A 44 22.73 -6.02 4.70
CA TYR A 44 23.55 -7.21 4.40
C TYR A 44 24.87 -7.27 5.19
N SER A 45 25.45 -6.13 5.59
CA SER A 45 26.67 -6.12 6.41
C SER A 45 26.42 -6.42 7.88
N ASP A 46 25.17 -6.31 8.35
CA ASP A 46 24.79 -6.56 9.73
C ASP A 46 24.42 -8.03 9.96
N LEU A 47 24.12 -8.78 8.89
CA LEU A 47 23.77 -10.18 8.95
C LEU A 47 24.96 -11.06 9.34
N THR A 48 24.69 -12.08 10.16
CA THR A 48 25.60 -13.23 10.32
C THR A 48 25.72 -14.01 9.00
N LEU A 49 26.76 -14.84 8.87
CA LEU A 49 26.94 -15.68 7.68
C LEU A 49 25.72 -16.58 7.44
N ASP A 50 25.20 -17.22 8.49
CA ASP A 50 24.03 -18.10 8.40
C ASP A 50 22.77 -17.34 7.95
N GLU A 51 22.52 -16.14 8.48
CA GLU A 51 21.38 -15.30 8.08
C GLU A 51 21.51 -14.84 6.62
N TYR A 52 22.71 -14.46 6.20
CA TYR A 52 23.01 -14.10 4.83
C TYR A 52 22.78 -15.28 3.87
N GLU A 53 23.31 -16.46 4.20
CA GLU A 53 23.16 -17.67 3.39
C GLU A 53 21.70 -18.11 3.28
N GLN A 54 20.92 -18.05 4.36
CA GLN A 54 19.48 -18.33 4.33
C GLN A 54 18.72 -17.34 3.43
N THR A 55 19.05 -16.06 3.54
CA THR A 55 18.44 -15.00 2.71
C THR A 55 18.74 -15.24 1.23
N GLN A 56 20.00 -15.50 0.88
CA GLN A 56 20.40 -15.80 -0.49
C GLN A 56 19.81 -17.10 -1.01
N LEU A 57 19.72 -18.14 -0.17
CA LEU A 57 19.12 -19.41 -0.53
C LEU A 57 17.64 -19.23 -0.87
N LEU A 58 16.87 -18.52 -0.03
CA LEU A 58 15.46 -18.24 -0.33
C LEU A 58 15.36 -17.48 -1.66
N ILE A 59 16.03 -16.34 -1.80
CA ILE A 59 15.99 -15.52 -3.03
C ILE A 59 16.36 -16.33 -4.28
N SER A 60 17.34 -17.23 -4.20
CA SER A 60 17.82 -18.01 -5.36
C SER A 60 17.01 -19.27 -5.68
N THR A 61 16.33 -19.87 -4.70
CA THR A 61 15.60 -21.15 -4.87
C THR A 61 14.11 -20.99 -5.11
N THR A 62 13.57 -19.81 -4.84
CA THR A 62 12.15 -19.53 -5.04
C THR A 62 11.95 -18.67 -6.29
N ILE A 63 12.04 -19.33 -7.45
CA ILE A 63 11.75 -18.74 -8.78
C ILE A 63 10.23 -18.72 -9.05
N ASP A 64 9.43 -19.45 -8.26
CA ASP A 64 7.97 -19.46 -8.36
C ASP A 64 7.31 -18.41 -7.45
N GLU A 65 6.10 -17.97 -7.83
CA GLU A 65 5.19 -16.98 -7.21
C GLU A 65 4.92 -17.16 -5.69
N LYS A 66 5.50 -18.17 -5.04
CA LYS A 66 5.38 -18.46 -3.60
C LYS A 66 6.56 -17.96 -2.77
N PHE A 67 7.41 -17.09 -3.33
CA PHE A 67 8.64 -16.66 -2.68
C PHE A 67 8.45 -15.56 -1.64
N CYS A 68 7.40 -14.74 -1.76
CA CYS A 68 7.26 -13.55 -0.93
C CYS A 68 7.03 -13.90 0.55
N LYS A 69 6.19 -14.91 0.83
CA LYS A 69 5.88 -15.32 2.21
C LYS A 69 7.11 -15.75 3.00
N PRO A 70 7.91 -16.73 2.54
CA PRO A 70 9.06 -17.18 3.31
C PRO A 70 10.12 -16.08 3.47
N VAL A 71 10.25 -15.18 2.48
CA VAL A 71 11.19 -14.05 2.56
C VAL A 71 10.76 -13.06 3.63
N ILE A 72 9.47 -12.69 3.69
CA ILE A 72 8.95 -11.77 4.72
C ILE A 72 9.10 -12.40 6.11
N GLU A 73 8.72 -13.67 6.26
CA GLU A 73 8.84 -14.39 7.53
C GLU A 73 10.30 -14.47 7.99
N LEU A 74 11.25 -14.80 7.10
CA LEU A 74 12.67 -14.81 7.43
C LEU A 74 13.16 -13.42 7.83
N ALA A 75 12.84 -12.39 7.05
CA ALA A 75 13.27 -11.02 7.34
C ALA A 75 12.74 -10.49 8.68
N TYR A 76 11.48 -10.80 9.01
CA TYR A 76 10.90 -10.44 10.31
C TYR A 76 11.55 -11.23 11.46
N ASN A 77 11.87 -12.50 11.25
CA ASN A 77 12.56 -13.32 12.24
C ASN A 77 13.98 -12.83 12.51
N ILE A 78 14.73 -12.47 11.46
CA ILE A 78 16.05 -11.82 11.57
C ILE A 78 15.93 -10.53 12.37
N TYR A 79 14.97 -9.66 12.03
CA TYR A 79 14.75 -8.41 12.77
C TYR A 79 14.50 -8.67 14.27
N ASN A 80 13.62 -9.61 14.60
CA ASN A 80 13.34 -9.97 16.00
C ASN A 80 14.53 -10.64 16.72
N ALA A 81 15.47 -11.26 15.99
CA ALA A 81 16.67 -11.86 16.55
C ALA A 81 17.72 -10.80 16.88
N HIS A 82 17.89 -9.80 16.01
CA HIS A 82 18.77 -8.65 16.22
C HIS A 82 18.27 -7.73 17.33
N TYR A 83 16.94 -7.66 17.51
CA TYR A 83 16.30 -6.75 18.45
C TYR A 83 15.31 -7.46 19.40
N PRO A 84 15.80 -8.21 20.42
CA PRO A 84 14.95 -8.96 21.33
C PRO A 84 13.95 -8.09 22.13
N GLU A 85 14.31 -6.86 22.43
CA GLU A 85 13.49 -5.87 23.12
C GLU A 85 12.27 -5.43 22.29
N PHE A 86 12.37 -5.45 20.95
CA PHE A 86 11.22 -5.20 20.09
C PHE A 86 10.08 -6.15 20.38
N ARG A 87 10.36 -7.41 20.77
CA ARG A 87 9.35 -8.43 21.10
C ARG A 87 8.48 -8.06 22.29
N GLN A 88 8.87 -7.05 23.06
CA GLN A 88 8.13 -6.54 24.23
C GLN A 88 7.22 -5.36 23.88
N VAL A 89 7.33 -4.81 22.67
CA VAL A 89 6.50 -3.70 22.20
C VAL A 89 5.16 -4.28 21.72
N GLY A 90 4.07 -4.00 22.42
CA GLY A 90 2.72 -4.43 22.03
C GLY A 90 2.55 -5.95 21.86
N ASP A 91 1.55 -6.35 21.07
CA ASP A 91 1.35 -7.74 20.66
C ASP A 91 2.04 -8.07 19.33
N ALA A 92 2.09 -9.36 18.98
CA ALA A 92 2.78 -9.82 17.78
C ALA A 92 2.21 -9.25 16.48
N SER A 93 0.88 -9.03 16.42
CA SER A 93 0.22 -8.50 15.24
C SER A 93 0.55 -7.02 15.04
N THR A 94 0.48 -6.23 16.12
CA THR A 94 0.89 -4.82 16.09
C THR A 94 2.35 -4.67 15.66
N ARG A 95 3.27 -5.45 16.24
CA ARG A 95 4.69 -5.40 15.85
C ARG A 95 4.94 -5.72 14.40
N PHE A 96 4.28 -6.74 13.88
CA PHE A 96 4.44 -7.12 12.48
C PHE A 96 3.93 -6.00 11.56
N SER A 97 2.78 -5.42 11.87
CA SER A 97 2.22 -4.27 11.14
C SER A 97 3.15 -3.05 11.17
N ASP A 98 3.67 -2.69 12.35
CA ASP A 98 4.58 -1.53 12.50
C ASP A 98 5.91 -1.76 11.76
N TRP A 99 6.46 -2.97 11.84
CA TRP A 99 7.66 -3.33 11.09
C TRP A 99 7.42 -3.24 9.58
N LYS A 100 6.33 -3.81 9.07
CA LYS A 100 5.95 -3.77 7.64
C LYS A 100 5.94 -2.34 7.10
N LYS A 101 5.24 -1.43 7.79
CA LYS A 101 5.17 0.00 7.43
C LYS A 101 6.54 0.67 7.30
N VAL A 102 7.50 0.30 8.14
CA VAL A 102 8.86 0.86 8.05
C VAL A 102 9.63 0.29 6.88
N ILE A 103 9.55 -1.03 6.66
CA ILE A 103 10.25 -1.70 5.58
C ILE A 103 9.78 -1.19 4.21
N GLU A 104 8.48 -1.02 4.04
CA GLU A 104 7.85 -0.45 2.84
C GLU A 104 8.43 0.91 2.45
N ASN A 105 8.85 1.71 3.43
CA ASN A 105 9.33 3.07 3.25
C ASN A 105 10.87 3.21 3.19
N ARG A 106 11.65 2.18 3.58
CA ARG A 106 13.10 2.31 3.79
C ARG A 106 14.00 1.33 3.04
N ASN A 107 13.52 0.17 2.60
CA ASN A 107 14.39 -0.93 2.16
C ASN A 107 14.47 -1.16 0.66
N GLY A 108 15.52 -1.90 0.27
CA GLY A 108 15.81 -2.31 -1.11
C GLY A 108 14.66 -3.07 -1.79
N ILE A 109 14.72 -3.05 -3.12
CA ILE A 109 13.64 -3.41 -4.06
C ILE A 109 12.96 -4.76 -3.72
N SER A 110 13.68 -5.76 -3.20
CA SER A 110 13.15 -7.12 -3.00
C SER A 110 12.19 -7.27 -1.82
N LEU A 111 12.48 -6.73 -0.64
CA LEU A 111 11.60 -6.88 0.53
C LEU A 111 10.32 -6.06 0.35
N ALA A 112 10.45 -4.82 -0.11
CA ALA A 112 9.30 -3.97 -0.41
C ALA A 112 8.42 -4.64 -1.49
N TYR A 113 9.02 -5.19 -2.54
CA TYR A 113 8.29 -5.98 -3.54
C TYR A 113 7.51 -7.14 -2.90
N CYS A 114 8.14 -7.92 -2.02
CA CYS A 114 7.46 -9.03 -1.35
C CYS A 114 6.27 -8.56 -0.52
N LEU A 115 6.42 -7.46 0.23
CA LEU A 115 5.36 -6.95 1.10
C LEU A 115 4.09 -6.55 0.34
N TYR A 116 4.23 -6.08 -0.89
CA TYR A 116 3.09 -5.72 -1.74
C TYR A 116 2.50 -6.89 -2.51
N ASN A 117 3.34 -7.82 -3.00
CA ASN A 117 2.85 -8.95 -3.80
C ASN A 117 2.34 -10.12 -2.95
N PHE A 118 2.87 -10.31 -1.74
CA PHE A 118 2.48 -11.43 -0.89
C PHE A 118 0.96 -11.55 -0.66
N PRO A 119 0.23 -10.47 -0.31
CA PRO A 119 -1.23 -10.57 -0.16
C PRO A 119 -1.94 -10.86 -1.47
N SER A 120 -1.46 -10.32 -2.60
CA SER A 120 -1.99 -10.61 -3.94
C SER A 120 -1.77 -12.07 -4.34
N ASP A 121 -0.62 -12.67 -4.02
CA ASP A 121 -0.29 -14.07 -4.28
C ASP A 121 -1.15 -15.00 -3.41
N ASP A 122 -1.29 -14.71 -2.12
CA ASP A 122 -2.16 -15.47 -1.21
C ASP A 122 -3.62 -15.39 -1.67
N PHE A 123 -4.09 -14.22 -2.13
CA PHE A 123 -5.39 -14.05 -2.73
C PHE A 123 -5.56 -14.85 -4.03
N ALA A 124 -4.58 -14.84 -4.94
CA ALA A 124 -4.63 -15.60 -6.19
C ALA A 124 -4.69 -17.12 -5.94
N ASN A 125 -3.92 -17.60 -4.96
CA ASN A 125 -3.95 -19.00 -4.51
C ASN A 125 -5.32 -19.35 -3.90
N PHE A 126 -5.85 -18.49 -3.01
CA PHE A 126 -7.17 -18.65 -2.43
C PHE A 126 -8.25 -18.71 -3.52
N TYR A 127 -8.23 -17.78 -4.48
CA TYR A 127 -9.19 -17.68 -5.58
C TYR A 127 -9.18 -18.96 -6.44
N THR A 128 -8.00 -19.47 -6.78
CA THR A 128 -7.87 -20.69 -7.60
C THR A 128 -8.38 -21.94 -6.88
N ALA A 129 -8.18 -22.00 -5.56
CA ALA A 129 -8.59 -23.15 -4.74
C ALA A 129 -10.07 -23.13 -4.34
N ASN A 130 -10.72 -21.97 -4.35
CA ASN A 130 -12.06 -21.80 -3.77
C ASN A 130 -13.07 -21.27 -4.77
N ARG A 131 -14.24 -21.92 -4.82
CA ARG A 131 -15.44 -21.34 -5.43
C ARG A 131 -16.28 -20.67 -4.35
N LEU A 132 -16.50 -19.38 -4.49
CA LEU A 132 -17.41 -18.59 -3.65
C LEU A 132 -18.80 -18.48 -4.28
N GLU A 133 -19.77 -18.02 -3.49
CA GLU A 133 -21.11 -17.70 -3.99
C GLU A 133 -21.01 -16.55 -5.00
N ALA A 134 -21.76 -16.65 -6.11
CA ALA A 134 -21.65 -15.70 -7.22
C ALA A 134 -22.03 -14.26 -6.84
N ASP A 135 -22.79 -14.07 -5.75
CA ASP A 135 -23.26 -12.79 -5.26
C ASP A 135 -22.28 -12.09 -4.28
N PHE A 136 -21.18 -12.75 -3.89
CA PHE A 136 -20.14 -12.18 -3.03
C PHE A 136 -18.89 -11.80 -3.83
N TYR A 137 -18.59 -10.51 -3.88
CA TYR A 137 -17.42 -9.98 -4.58
C TYR A 137 -17.04 -8.59 -4.06
N PHE A 138 -15.84 -8.15 -4.41
CA PHE A 138 -15.32 -6.82 -4.12
C PHE A 138 -15.21 -6.00 -5.41
N CYS A 139 -15.67 -4.75 -5.37
CA CYS A 139 -15.61 -3.81 -6.49
C CYS A 139 -14.98 -2.44 -6.16
N GLY A 140 -14.19 -2.38 -5.10
CA GLY A 140 -13.88 -1.14 -4.37
C GLY A 140 -14.68 -1.04 -3.08
N ARG A 141 -15.78 -1.80 -3.00
CA ARG A 141 -16.53 -2.12 -1.78
C ARG A 141 -16.96 -3.58 -1.83
N TYR A 142 -17.32 -4.16 -0.70
CA TYR A 142 -17.94 -5.50 -0.70
C TYR A 142 -19.39 -5.43 -1.17
N SER A 143 -19.81 -6.34 -2.05
CA SER A 143 -21.18 -6.43 -2.57
C SER A 143 -22.22 -6.67 -1.46
N ARG A 144 -21.79 -7.35 -0.39
CA ARG A 144 -22.55 -7.58 0.85
C ARG A 144 -21.60 -8.00 1.98
N PRO A 145 -22.06 -8.02 3.25
CA PRO A 145 -21.28 -8.60 4.34
C PRO A 145 -20.96 -10.09 4.13
N PRO A 146 -19.79 -10.58 4.60
CA PRO A 146 -19.42 -11.99 4.51
C PRO A 146 -20.27 -12.83 5.47
N ARG A 147 -20.78 -13.96 4.99
CA ARG A 147 -21.65 -14.92 5.68
C ARG A 147 -20.90 -16.20 6.01
N THR A 148 -20.06 -16.68 5.10
CA THR A 148 -19.33 -17.95 5.27
C THR A 148 -17.92 -17.73 5.82
N ALA A 149 -17.28 -18.79 6.32
CA ALA A 149 -15.88 -18.73 6.76
C ALA A 149 -14.93 -18.39 5.59
N ARG A 150 -15.20 -18.95 4.41
CA ARG A 150 -14.41 -18.66 3.20
C ARG A 150 -14.59 -17.21 2.73
N GLU A 151 -15.80 -16.66 2.83
CA GLU A 151 -16.01 -15.24 2.51
C GLU A 151 -15.27 -14.34 3.49
N ARG A 152 -15.22 -14.68 4.79
CA ARG A 152 -14.41 -13.94 5.77
C ARG A 152 -12.91 -14.01 5.47
N GLU A 153 -12.41 -15.16 5.06
CA GLU A 153 -11.02 -15.33 4.62
C GLU A 153 -10.72 -14.48 3.38
N ALA A 154 -11.63 -14.46 2.40
CA ALA A 154 -11.52 -13.58 1.24
C ALA A 154 -11.50 -12.09 1.63
N VAL A 155 -12.37 -11.66 2.56
CA VAL A 155 -12.37 -10.29 3.10
C VAL A 155 -11.02 -9.95 3.72
N MET A 156 -10.45 -10.83 4.55
CA MET A 156 -9.16 -10.56 5.18
C MET A 156 -8.04 -10.37 4.16
N LEU A 157 -7.99 -11.20 3.11
CA LEU A 157 -6.99 -11.09 2.05
C LEU A 157 -7.18 -9.81 1.20
N ILE A 158 -8.43 -9.49 0.86
CA ILE A 158 -8.75 -8.28 0.08
C ILE A 158 -8.47 -7.01 0.90
N ASP A 159 -8.84 -6.99 2.18
CA ASP A 159 -8.56 -5.87 3.09
C ASP A 159 -7.05 -5.65 3.23
N GLU A 160 -6.24 -6.71 3.30
CA GLU A 160 -4.77 -6.56 3.34
C GLU A 160 -4.21 -5.98 2.02
N ILE A 161 -4.75 -6.40 0.86
CA ILE A 161 -4.38 -5.81 -0.44
C ILE A 161 -4.78 -4.33 -0.48
N VAL A 162 -5.97 -3.97 0.01
CA VAL A 162 -6.47 -2.58 0.07
C VAL A 162 -5.58 -1.73 0.98
N GLU A 163 -5.32 -2.16 2.21
CA GLU A 163 -4.50 -1.44 3.19
C GLU A 163 -3.10 -1.16 2.64
N ASN A 164 -2.46 -2.16 2.02
CA ASN A 164 -1.18 -2.00 1.35
C ASN A 164 -1.22 -0.95 0.23
N THR A 165 -2.34 -0.86 -0.48
CA THR A 165 -2.51 0.02 -1.64
C THR A 165 -2.78 1.47 -1.21
N GLU A 166 -3.52 1.66 -0.12
CA GLU A 166 -3.77 2.99 0.47
C GLU A 166 -2.50 3.66 0.98
N ALA A 167 -1.44 2.90 1.28
CA ALA A 167 -0.11 3.44 1.56
C ALA A 167 0.53 4.16 0.35
N GLY A 168 -0.06 4.07 -0.85
CA GLY A 168 0.28 4.89 -2.01
C GLY A 168 1.56 4.46 -2.75
N SER A 169 2.09 3.27 -2.48
CA SER A 169 3.24 2.74 -3.20
C SER A 169 2.82 2.27 -4.61
N GLY A 170 3.63 2.61 -5.63
CA GLY A 170 3.33 2.18 -7.00
C GLY A 170 3.33 0.65 -7.17
N GLY A 171 4.13 -0.06 -6.37
CA GLY A 171 4.15 -1.52 -6.32
C GLY A 171 2.87 -2.12 -5.76
N ALA A 172 2.31 -1.55 -4.68
CA ALA A 172 1.03 -1.99 -4.13
C ALA A 172 -0.13 -1.73 -5.09
N LEU A 173 -0.17 -0.55 -5.71
CA LEU A 173 -1.16 -0.22 -6.75
C LEU A 173 -1.08 -1.18 -7.95
N PHE A 174 0.12 -1.59 -8.33
CA PHE A 174 0.31 -2.57 -9.39
C PHE A 174 -0.16 -3.97 -8.98
N ALA A 175 0.17 -4.42 -7.77
CA ALA A 175 -0.30 -5.69 -7.23
C ALA A 175 -1.84 -5.74 -7.11
N PHE A 176 -2.45 -4.65 -6.63
CA PHE A 176 -3.91 -4.47 -6.61
C PHE A 176 -4.51 -4.58 -8.02
N TYR A 177 -3.92 -3.90 -9.00
CA TYR A 177 -4.36 -3.97 -10.40
C TYR A 177 -4.34 -5.40 -10.92
N LEU A 178 -3.27 -6.16 -10.67
CA LEU A 178 -3.18 -7.58 -11.06
C LEU A 178 -4.24 -8.43 -10.36
N SER A 179 -4.45 -8.23 -9.06
CA SER A 179 -5.50 -8.94 -8.31
C SER A 179 -6.90 -8.64 -8.87
N SER A 180 -7.16 -7.41 -9.35
CA SER A 180 -8.43 -7.04 -9.99
C SER A 180 -8.68 -7.73 -11.34
N LYS A 181 -7.69 -8.42 -11.91
CA LYS A 181 -7.86 -9.24 -13.13
C LYS A 181 -8.35 -10.65 -12.82
N LEU A 182 -8.45 -11.02 -11.54
CA LEU A 182 -9.07 -12.25 -11.10
C LEU A 182 -10.59 -12.06 -11.03
N GLU A 183 -11.23 -12.15 -12.21
CA GLU A 183 -12.67 -11.97 -12.40
C GLU A 183 -13.49 -12.86 -11.44
N GLY A 184 -14.72 -12.45 -11.11
CA GLY A 184 -15.62 -13.21 -10.26
C GLY A 184 -15.52 -12.89 -8.77
N LEU A 185 -14.34 -12.63 -8.21
CA LEU A 185 -14.20 -12.25 -6.79
C LEU A 185 -13.72 -10.81 -6.60
N PHE A 186 -12.84 -10.34 -7.47
CA PHE A 186 -12.25 -9.01 -7.41
C PHE A 186 -12.51 -8.29 -8.74
N GLU A 187 -13.64 -7.57 -8.81
CA GLU A 187 -14.10 -6.88 -10.01
C GLU A 187 -14.29 -5.40 -9.71
N VAL A 188 -13.27 -4.60 -9.97
CA VAL A 188 -13.25 -3.18 -9.64
C VAL A 188 -14.32 -2.38 -10.39
N ASN A 189 -14.91 -1.39 -9.72
CA ASN A 189 -15.77 -0.40 -10.34
C ASN A 189 -14.98 0.46 -11.36
N ALA A 190 -15.68 1.08 -12.31
CA ALA A 190 -15.12 2.03 -13.27
C ALA A 190 -14.30 3.15 -12.61
N ASP A 191 -14.69 3.64 -11.42
CA ASP A 191 -13.93 4.65 -10.66
C ASP A 191 -12.52 4.16 -10.32
N VAL A 192 -12.46 2.99 -9.69
CA VAL A 192 -11.23 2.35 -9.24
C VAL A 192 -10.38 1.95 -10.44
N GLU A 193 -10.99 1.39 -11.48
CA GLU A 193 -10.28 1.01 -12.70
C GLU A 193 -9.69 2.22 -13.43
N TYR A 194 -10.45 3.32 -13.52
CA TYR A 194 -9.98 4.56 -14.13
C TYR A 194 -8.77 5.11 -13.38
N PHE A 195 -8.86 5.19 -12.04
CA PHE A 195 -7.74 5.63 -11.20
C PHE A 195 -6.49 4.77 -11.44
N LEU A 196 -6.62 3.44 -11.35
CA LEU A 196 -5.49 2.52 -11.50
C LEU A 196 -4.83 2.69 -12.87
N ARG A 197 -5.62 2.70 -13.97
CA ARG A 197 -5.08 2.84 -15.33
C ARG A 197 -4.36 4.18 -15.53
N LYS A 198 -4.92 5.29 -15.05
CA LYS A 198 -4.30 6.61 -15.15
C LYS A 198 -3.06 6.74 -14.26
N PHE A 199 -3.06 6.14 -13.08
CA PHE A 199 -1.87 6.06 -12.24
C PHE A 199 -0.75 5.28 -12.94
N MET A 200 -1.05 4.10 -13.48
CA MET A 200 -0.05 3.28 -14.20
C MET A 200 0.47 3.98 -15.45
N GLN A 201 -0.38 4.76 -16.13
CA GLN A 201 0.02 5.62 -17.24
C GLN A 201 0.99 6.72 -16.79
N ALA A 202 0.66 7.45 -15.72
CA ALA A 202 1.50 8.52 -15.21
C ALA A 202 2.85 8.01 -14.66
N ALA A 203 2.87 6.79 -14.16
CA ALA A 203 4.07 6.15 -13.61
C ALA A 203 4.88 5.34 -14.64
N ASP A 204 4.40 5.21 -15.89
CA ASP A 204 5.03 4.44 -16.97
C ASP A 204 5.31 2.96 -16.59
N ILE A 205 4.39 2.34 -15.86
CA ILE A 205 4.55 0.97 -15.30
C ILE A 205 4.05 -0.11 -16.26
N LEU A 206 3.04 0.20 -17.09
CA LEU A 206 2.37 -0.75 -17.99
C LEU A 206 2.47 -0.29 -19.45
N GLY A 207 2.11 -1.17 -20.40
CA GLY A 207 2.08 -0.78 -21.80
C GLY A 207 0.87 0.11 -22.14
N PRO A 208 0.92 0.88 -23.23
CA PRO A 208 -0.16 1.77 -23.64
C PRO A 208 -1.53 1.10 -23.79
N GLN A 209 -1.57 -0.18 -24.12
CA GLN A 209 -2.81 -0.97 -24.23
C GLN A 209 -3.56 -1.10 -22.88
N ASP A 210 -2.84 -1.03 -21.77
CA ASP A 210 -3.41 -1.18 -20.44
C ASP A 210 -3.93 0.16 -19.90
N TRP A 211 -3.55 1.28 -20.53
CA TRP A 211 -3.93 2.64 -20.13
C TRP A 211 -5.25 3.13 -20.73
N ASP A 212 -5.81 2.40 -21.69
CA ASP A 212 -7.02 2.85 -22.39
C ASP A 212 -8.20 2.94 -21.41
N THR A 213 -8.74 4.15 -21.27
CA THR A 213 -9.91 4.47 -20.44
C THR A 213 -11.16 4.79 -21.26
N ASN A 214 -11.10 4.70 -22.60
CA ASN A 214 -12.20 5.09 -23.48
C ASN A 214 -13.50 4.32 -23.21
N ALA A 215 -13.40 3.07 -22.75
CA ALA A 215 -14.56 2.27 -22.38
C ALA A 215 -15.14 2.65 -20.99
N LEU A 216 -14.34 3.30 -20.14
CA LEU A 216 -14.73 3.71 -18.79
C LEU A 216 -15.34 5.11 -18.77
N GLU A 217 -14.83 6.02 -19.60
CA GLU A 217 -15.28 7.42 -19.62
C GLU A 217 -16.80 7.59 -19.83
N PRO A 218 -17.50 6.81 -20.68
CA PRO A 218 -18.96 6.89 -20.79
C PRO A 218 -19.73 6.45 -19.54
N LEU A 219 -19.08 5.75 -18.60
CA LEU A 219 -19.66 5.31 -17.33
C LEU A 219 -19.48 6.35 -16.21
N LEU A 220 -18.71 7.41 -16.46
CA LEU A 220 -18.30 8.41 -15.48
C LEU A 220 -18.77 9.79 -15.95
N ASP A 221 -19.35 10.58 -15.05
CA ASP A 221 -19.64 11.98 -15.37
C ASP A 221 -18.38 12.86 -15.32
N GLU A 222 -18.47 14.08 -15.88
CA GLU A 222 -17.33 14.99 -15.99
C GLU A 222 -16.75 15.38 -14.61
N GLU A 223 -17.61 15.53 -13.60
CA GLU A 223 -17.21 15.87 -12.24
C GLU A 223 -16.40 14.72 -11.61
N ARG A 224 -16.86 13.48 -11.80
CA ARG A 224 -16.19 12.28 -11.32
C ARG A 224 -14.84 12.09 -12.00
N ILE A 225 -14.75 12.30 -13.31
CA ILE A 225 -13.48 12.24 -14.04
C ILE A 225 -12.49 13.30 -13.52
N ALA A 226 -12.94 14.51 -13.25
CA ALA A 226 -12.09 15.58 -12.70
C ALA A 226 -11.56 15.20 -11.30
N PHE A 227 -12.42 14.67 -10.44
CA PHE A 227 -12.02 14.14 -9.13
C PHE A 227 -10.97 13.03 -9.25
N LEU A 228 -11.20 12.03 -10.11
CA LEU A 228 -10.29 10.89 -10.25
C LEU A 228 -8.92 11.31 -10.79
N LYS A 229 -8.86 12.28 -11.72
CA LYS A 229 -7.60 12.85 -12.20
C LYS A 229 -6.82 13.53 -11.06
N GLN A 230 -7.51 14.32 -10.23
CA GLN A 230 -6.88 14.97 -9.08
C GLN A 230 -6.39 13.93 -8.05
N ALA A 231 -7.16 12.86 -7.82
CA ALA A 231 -6.76 11.77 -6.95
C ALA A 231 -5.49 11.07 -7.47
N VAL A 232 -5.36 10.85 -8.78
CA VAL A 232 -4.15 10.28 -9.39
C VAL A 232 -2.93 11.17 -9.14
N GLU A 233 -3.06 12.49 -9.33
CA GLU A 233 -1.98 13.45 -9.05
C GLU A 233 -1.56 13.43 -7.57
N ASN A 234 -2.54 13.32 -6.67
CA ASN A 234 -2.32 13.27 -5.22
C ASN A 234 -1.92 11.88 -4.71
N ARG A 235 -1.99 10.84 -5.55
CA ARG A 235 -1.83 9.42 -5.19
C ARG A 235 -2.81 8.97 -4.10
N ASP A 236 -4.00 9.54 -4.09
CA ASP A 236 -4.99 9.36 -3.03
C ASP A 236 -5.98 8.24 -3.38
N PHE A 237 -5.53 7.00 -3.27
CA PHE A 237 -6.36 5.84 -3.54
C PHE A 237 -7.49 5.66 -2.51
N ALA A 238 -7.22 6.00 -1.25
CA ALA A 238 -8.20 5.93 -0.17
C ALA A 238 -9.44 6.79 -0.47
N ALA A 239 -9.25 8.04 -0.93
CA ALA A 239 -10.36 8.90 -1.33
C ALA A 239 -11.19 8.32 -2.49
N VAL A 240 -10.56 7.59 -3.42
CA VAL A 240 -11.28 6.90 -4.51
C VAL A 240 -12.16 5.80 -3.95
N LEU A 241 -11.64 4.92 -3.08
CA LEU A 241 -12.41 3.84 -2.46
C LEU A 241 -13.57 4.38 -1.60
N GLU A 242 -13.30 5.40 -0.79
CA GLU A 242 -14.31 6.02 0.08
C GLU A 242 -15.49 6.58 -0.73
N THR A 243 -15.22 7.11 -1.93
CA THR A 243 -16.25 7.74 -2.77
C THR A 243 -16.82 6.81 -3.84
N THR A 244 -16.27 5.60 -3.99
CA THR A 244 -16.75 4.61 -4.98
C THR A 244 -18.18 4.18 -4.65
N PRO A 245 -19.11 4.15 -5.62
CA PRO A 245 -20.50 3.74 -5.38
C PRO A 245 -20.59 2.24 -5.01
N PRO A 246 -21.72 1.80 -4.43
CA PRO A 246 -21.95 0.38 -4.16
C PRO A 246 -21.81 -0.50 -5.41
N CYS A 247 -21.47 -1.77 -5.21
CA CYS A 247 -21.34 -2.70 -6.32
C CYS A 247 -22.68 -2.91 -7.06
N ALA A 248 -22.62 -2.93 -8.39
CA ALA A 248 -23.78 -3.22 -9.22
C ALA A 248 -24.16 -4.69 -9.09
N PRO A 249 -25.45 -5.05 -8.85
CA PRO A 249 -25.87 -6.44 -8.71
C PRO A 249 -25.47 -7.30 -9.91
N ARG A 250 -25.11 -8.56 -9.64
CA ARG A 250 -24.86 -9.59 -10.66
C ARG A 250 -26.12 -10.39 -10.98
#